data_AF-A0A5J4T7N0-F1
#
_entry.id   AF-A0A5J4T7N0-F1
#
_cell.length_a   1.000
_cell.length_b   1.000
_cell.length_c   1.000
_cell.angle_alpha   90.00
_cell.angle_beta   90.00
_cell.angle_gamma   90.00
#
_symmetry.space_group_name_H-M   'P 1'
#
loop_
_entity.id
_entity.type
_entity.pdbx_description
1 polymer ?
#
loop_
_entity_poly.entity_id
_entity_poly.type
_entity_poly.pdbx_seq_one_letter_code
_entity_poly.pdbx_strand_id
1 'polypeptide(L)'
;MLGHIKNLGQTIWAKKKNHTDIIAGGFPNIISRLLIYSDQKIQYEGLTLALNMIYFGSEQTKQKVKQAVPFNTVRQLTQIRDENAAMTAQLLIDWLQFLS
;
A
#
# COMPACT_ATOMS: atom_id res chain seq x y z
N MET A 1 -0.14 -23.44 28.19
CA MET A 1 0.54 -22.12 28.04
C MET A 1 0.99 -21.77 26.61
N LEU A 2 0.77 -22.60 25.58
CA LEU A 2 1.21 -22.28 24.19
C LEU A 2 0.09 -21.76 23.26
N GLY A 3 -1.18 -21.79 23.67
CA GLY A 3 -2.32 -21.33 22.84
C GLY A 3 -2.60 -19.82 22.90
N HIS A 4 -2.22 -19.13 23.98
CA HIS A 4 -2.55 -17.71 24.18
C HIS A 4 -1.57 -16.75 23.50
N ILE A 5 -0.32 -17.16 23.27
CA ILE A 5 0.71 -16.31 22.65
C ILE A 5 0.52 -16.23 21.12
N LYS A 6 0.00 -17.29 20.49
CA LYS A 6 -0.28 -17.34 19.04
C LYS A 6 -1.41 -16.39 18.62
N ASN A 7 -2.30 -16.00 19.54
CA ASN A 7 -3.47 -15.17 19.24
C ASN A 7 -3.19 -13.67 19.31
N LEU A 8 -2.25 -13.21 20.14
CA LEU A 8 -1.97 -11.77 20.28
C LEU A 8 -1.39 -11.15 19.00
N GLY A 9 -0.54 -11.88 18.27
CA GLY A 9 0.02 -11.43 16.99
C GLY A 9 -1.03 -11.28 15.89
N GLN A 10 -2.06 -12.14 15.87
CA GLN A 10 -3.15 -12.03 14.89
C GLN A 10 -4.22 -11.00 15.32
N THR A 11 -4.46 -10.84 16.62
CA THR A 11 -5.54 -9.95 17.12
C THR A 11 -5.18 -8.47 17.03
N ILE A 12 -3.89 -8.10 17.04
CA ILE A 12 -3.44 -6.70 16.93
C ILE A 12 -3.61 -6.17 15.49
N TRP A 13 -3.45 -7.02 14.47
CA TRP A 13 -3.60 -6.64 13.06
C TRP A 13 -5.00 -6.94 12.47
N ALA A 14 -5.75 -7.90 13.04
CA ALA A 14 -7.05 -8.33 12.51
C ALA A 14 -8.27 -7.50 12.98
N LYS A 15 -8.09 -6.40 13.70
CA LYS A 15 -9.23 -5.52 14.02
C LYS A 15 -9.53 -4.63 12.82
N LYS A 16 -10.56 -5.01 12.04
CA LYS A 16 -11.23 -4.17 11.02
C LYS A 16 -11.33 -2.68 11.40
N LYS A 17 -11.50 -2.37 12.70
CA LYS A 17 -11.50 -1.00 13.24
C LYS A 17 -10.21 -0.20 13.01
N ASN A 18 -9.02 -0.79 13.20
CA ASN A 18 -7.76 -0.06 12.97
C ASN A 18 -7.59 0.33 11.51
N HIS A 19 -8.06 -0.53 10.59
CA HIS A 19 -8.04 -0.24 9.15
C HIS A 19 -8.97 0.93 8.81
N THR A 20 -10.16 1.00 9.41
CA THR A 20 -11.11 2.10 9.20
C THR A 20 -10.55 3.44 9.71
N ASP A 21 -9.90 3.46 10.87
CA ASP A 21 -9.38 4.70 11.47
C ASP A 21 -8.16 5.25 10.71
N ILE A 22 -7.24 4.38 10.27
CA ILE A 22 -6.10 4.78 9.41
C ILE A 22 -6.62 5.42 8.13
N ILE A 23 -7.64 4.82 7.51
CA ILE A 23 -8.23 5.29 6.26
C ILE A 23 -9.06 6.57 6.43
N ALA A 24 -9.72 6.75 7.58
CA ALA A 24 -10.49 7.95 7.91
C ALA A 24 -9.60 9.17 8.15
N GLY A 25 -8.33 8.98 8.55
CA GLY A 25 -7.37 10.04 8.85
C GLY A 25 -6.66 10.70 7.65
N GLY A 26 -7.11 10.47 6.41
CA GLY A 26 -6.50 11.09 5.22
C GLY A 26 -5.32 10.32 4.61
N PHE A 27 -5.14 9.07 5.00
CA PHE A 27 -4.04 8.20 4.53
C PHE A 27 -3.96 7.97 3.01
N PRO A 28 -5.06 7.91 2.25
CA PRO A 28 -4.97 7.90 0.78
C PRO A 28 -4.19 9.11 0.23
N ASN A 29 -4.30 10.29 0.85
CA ASN A 29 -3.51 11.46 0.47
C ASN A 29 -2.03 11.31 0.81
N ILE A 30 -1.68 10.52 1.84
CA ILE A 30 -0.28 10.24 2.19
C ILE A 30 0.37 9.39 1.11
N ILE A 31 -0.30 8.34 0.61
CA ILE A 31 0.22 7.49 -0.47
C ILE A 31 0.50 8.34 -1.72
N SER A 32 -0.47 9.16 -2.13
CA SER A 32 -0.29 10.05 -3.28
C SER A 32 0.90 10.98 -3.09
N ARG A 33 1.04 11.59 -1.90
CA ARG A 33 2.17 12.49 -1.58
C ARG A 33 3.51 11.76 -1.61
N LEU A 34 3.62 10.57 -1.03
CA LEU A 34 4.86 9.78 -1.01
C LEU A 34 5.33 9.43 -2.43
N LEU A 35 4.38 9.11 -3.33
CA LEU A 35 4.69 8.69 -4.70
C LEU A 35 5.10 9.85 -5.62
N ILE A 36 4.76 11.11 -5.29
CA ILE A 36 5.15 12.29 -6.09
C ILE A 36 6.42 12.99 -5.59
N TYR A 37 7.01 12.54 -4.48
CA TYR A 37 8.31 13.07 -4.03
C TYR A 37 9.40 12.77 -5.06
N SER A 38 10.41 13.63 -5.16
CA SER A 38 11.55 13.42 -6.06
C SER A 38 12.57 12.41 -5.54
N ASP A 39 12.52 12.09 -4.25
CA ASP A 39 13.43 11.14 -3.62
C ASP A 39 12.97 9.69 -3.88
N GLN A 40 13.83 8.90 -4.52
CA GLN A 40 13.53 7.52 -4.90
C GLN A 40 13.29 6.60 -3.71
N LYS A 41 13.94 6.84 -2.57
CA LYS A 41 13.72 6.04 -1.36
C LYS A 41 12.33 6.33 -0.79
N ILE A 42 11.91 7.60 -0.77
CA ILE A 42 10.56 7.98 -0.34
C ILE A 42 9.50 7.40 -1.27
N GLN A 43 9.75 7.45 -2.59
CA GLN A 43 8.87 6.82 -3.58
C GLN A 43 8.74 5.31 -3.36
N TYR A 44 9.86 4.62 -3.09
CA TYR A 44 9.87 3.20 -2.79
C TYR A 44 9.04 2.86 -1.54
N GLU A 45 9.20 3.61 -0.46
CA GLU A 45 8.38 3.45 0.76
C GLU A 45 6.89 3.67 0.45
N GLY A 46 6.55 4.64 -0.40
CA GLY A 46 5.20 4.84 -0.91
C GLY A 46 4.64 3.65 -1.68
N LEU A 47 5.46 3.04 -2.55
CA LEU A 47 5.08 1.84 -3.32
C LEU A 47 4.83 0.64 -2.40
N THR A 48 5.75 0.36 -1.46
CA THR A 48 5.61 -0.74 -0.51
C THR A 48 4.37 -0.55 0.37
N LEU A 49 4.12 0.67 0.81
CA LEU A 49 2.94 0.99 1.61
C LEU A 49 1.64 0.74 0.84
N ALA A 50 1.53 1.21 -0.39
CA ALA A 50 0.36 0.98 -1.23
C ALA A 50 0.10 -0.52 -1.46
N LEU A 51 1.15 -1.30 -1.74
CA LEU A 51 1.05 -2.75 -1.89
C LEU A 51 0.59 -3.45 -0.61
N ASN A 52 1.18 -3.10 0.54
CA ASN A 52 0.77 -3.68 1.82
C ASN A 52 -0.71 -3.39 2.11
N MET A 53 -1.19 -2.20 1.76
CA MET A 53 -2.61 -1.86 1.91
C MET A 53 -3.51 -2.62 0.96
N ILE A 54 -3.07 -2.91 -0.26
CA ILE A 54 -3.83 -3.77 -1.17
C ILE A 54 -3.85 -5.21 -0.65
N TYR A 55 -2.72 -5.72 -0.17
CA TYR A 55 -2.59 -7.13 0.22
C TYR A 55 -3.34 -7.45 1.52
N PHE A 56 -3.20 -6.59 2.54
CA PHE A 56 -3.80 -6.82 3.86
C PHE A 56 -5.09 -6.04 4.12
N GLY A 57 -5.40 -5.05 3.29
CA GLY A 57 -6.55 -4.18 3.49
C GLY A 57 -7.88 -4.85 3.21
N SER A 58 -8.93 -4.27 3.78
CA SER A 58 -10.31 -4.61 3.42
C SER A 58 -10.62 -4.20 1.97
N GLU A 59 -11.71 -4.69 1.39
CA GLU A 59 -12.14 -4.23 0.04
C GLU A 59 -12.32 -2.71 -0.02
N GLN A 60 -12.85 -2.09 1.03
CA GLN A 60 -12.94 -0.63 1.12
C GLN A 60 -11.56 0.04 1.09
N THR A 61 -10.56 -0.56 1.76
CA THR A 61 -9.17 -0.10 1.74
C THR A 61 -8.59 -0.17 0.34
N LYS A 62 -8.75 -1.32 -0.33
CA LYS A 62 -8.25 -1.56 -1.68
C LYS A 62 -8.81 -0.55 -2.67
N GLN A 63 -10.13 -0.28 -2.61
CA GLN A 63 -10.76 0.71 -3.48
C GLN A 63 -10.26 2.14 -3.22
N LYS A 64 -10.02 2.52 -1.96
CA LYS A 64 -9.44 3.83 -1.64
C LYS A 64 -7.98 3.97 -2.08
N VAL A 65 -7.17 2.92 -1.96
CA VAL A 65 -5.80 2.90 -2.50
C VAL A 65 -5.84 3.04 -4.03
N LYS A 66 -6.72 2.28 -4.70
CA LYS A 66 -6.91 2.37 -6.16
C LYS A 66 -7.25 3.79 -6.63
N GLN A 67 -8.11 4.49 -5.89
CA GLN A 67 -8.48 5.89 -6.19
C GLN A 67 -7.34 6.88 -5.94
N ALA A 68 -6.47 6.61 -4.97
CA ALA A 68 -5.46 7.56 -4.51
C ALA A 68 -4.08 7.40 -5.16
N VAL A 69 -3.78 6.20 -5.68
CA VAL A 69 -2.50 5.96 -6.35
C VAL A 69 -2.47 6.69 -7.70
N PRO A 70 -1.50 7.60 -7.93
CA PRO A 70 -1.32 8.26 -9.21
C PRO A 70 -0.74 7.27 -10.23
N PHE A 71 -1.61 6.56 -10.95
CA PHE A 71 -1.25 5.46 -11.86
C PHE A 71 -0.12 5.83 -12.83
N ASN A 72 -0.16 7.02 -13.43
CA ASN A 72 0.86 7.48 -14.37
C ASN A 72 2.24 7.63 -13.71
N THR A 73 2.29 8.12 -12.47
CA THR A 73 3.53 8.24 -11.69
C THR A 73 4.09 6.86 -11.38
N VAL A 74 3.25 5.93 -10.92
CA VAL A 74 3.68 4.54 -10.66
C VAL A 74 4.20 3.87 -11.93
N ARG A 75 3.57 4.12 -13.08
CA ARG A 75 4.05 3.60 -14.38
C ARG A 75 5.42 4.16 -14.77
N GLN A 76 5.75 5.40 -14.42
CA GLN A 76 7.10 5.94 -14.63
C GLN A 76 8.12 5.26 -13.71
N LEU A 77 7.71 4.91 -12.49
CA LEU A 77 8.58 4.22 -11.52
C LEU A 77 8.97 2.81 -11.96
N THR A 78 8.27 2.18 -12.92
CA THR A 78 8.71 0.88 -13.48
C THR A 78 9.98 1.00 -14.34
N GLN A 79 10.39 2.21 -14.70
CA GLN A 79 11.52 2.48 -15.60
C GLN A 79 12.75 3.04 -14.86
N ILE A 80 12.69 3.14 -13.54
CA ILE A 80 13.83 3.64 -12.76
C ILE A 80 14.91 2.57 -12.62
N ARG A 81 16.14 3.01 -12.35
CA ARG A 81 17.31 2.13 -12.22
C ARG A 81 17.25 1.23 -10.99
N ASP A 82 16.57 1.66 -9.93
CA ASP A 82 16.39 0.82 -8.74
C ASP A 82 15.44 -0.33 -9.08
N GLU A 83 16.00 -1.53 -9.22
CA GLU A 83 15.27 -2.73 -9.62
C GLU A 83 14.16 -3.11 -8.63
N ASN A 84 14.41 -2.95 -7.31
CA ASN A 84 13.41 -3.28 -6.30
C ASN A 84 12.21 -2.35 -6.42
N ALA A 85 12.47 -1.05 -6.59
CA ALA A 85 11.42 -0.07 -6.75
C ALA A 85 10.67 -0.24 -8.09
N ALA A 86 11.38 -0.55 -9.18
CA ALA A 86 10.77 -0.84 -10.47
C ALA A 86 9.86 -2.09 -10.45
N MET A 87 10.33 -3.19 -9.85
CA MET A 87 9.54 -4.41 -9.68
C MET A 87 8.34 -4.19 -8.77
N THR A 88 8.52 -3.42 -7.69
CA THR A 88 7.44 -3.08 -6.75
C THR A 88 6.36 -2.22 -7.44
N ALA A 89 6.76 -1.26 -8.27
CA ALA A 89 5.85 -0.45 -9.07
C ALA A 89 5.07 -1.31 -10.08
N GLN A 90 5.74 -2.26 -10.73
CA GLN A 90 5.08 -3.17 -11.67
C GLN A 90 4.05 -4.05 -10.94
N LEU A 91 4.42 -4.64 -9.81
CA LEU A 91 3.50 -5.45 -9.01
C LEU A 91 2.28 -4.64 -8.54
N LEU A 92 2.48 -3.38 -8.16
CA LEU A 92 1.38 -2.50 -7.78
C LEU A 92 0.42 -2.24 -8.95
N ILE A 93 0.94 -2.03 -10.16
CA ILE A 93 0.11 -1.88 -11.37
C ILE A 93 -0.73 -3.14 -11.62
N ASP A 94 -0.12 -4.32 -11.53
CA ASP A 94 -0.79 -5.58 -11.78
C ASP A 94 -1.97 -5.79 -10.80
N TRP A 95 -1.74 -5.49 -9.52
CA TRP A 95 -2.79 -5.51 -8.51
C TRP A 95 -3.90 -4.50 -8.77
N LEU A 96 -3.55 -3.26 -9.13
CA LEU A 96 -4.54 -2.22 -9.42
C LEU A 96 -5.42 -2.56 -10.62
N GLN A 97 -4.86 -3.24 -11.62
CA GLN A 97 -5.60 -3.77 -12.76
C GLN A 97 -6.49 -4.95 -12.38
N PHE A 98 -6.04 -5.84 -11.49
CA PHE A 98 -6.83 -6.97 -11.00
C PHE A 98 -8.04 -6.53 -10.16
N LEU A 99 -7.91 -5.44 -9.38
CA LEU A 99 -8.99 -4.87 -8.57
C LEU A 99 -10.09 -4.16 -9.40
N SER A 100 -10.13 -4.38 -10.73
CA SER A 100 -11.09 -3.82 -11.69
C SER A 100 -12.54 -4.08 -11.29
#